data_AF-A0A846QJ08-F1
#
_entry.id   AF-A0A846QJ08-F1
#
_cell.length_a   1.000
_cell.length_b   1.000
_cell.length_c   1.000
_cell.angle_alpha   90.00
_cell.angle_beta   90.00
_cell.angle_gamma   90.00
#
_symmetry.space_group_name_H-M   'P 1'
#
loop_
_entity.id
_entity.type
_entity.pdbx_description
1 polymer ?
#
loop_
_entity_poly.entity_id
_entity_poly.type
_entity_poly.pdbx_seq_one_letter_code
_entity_poly.pdbx_strand_id
1 'polypeptide(L)'
;MNYDKPALTLDDQLAHLRGKGLHIPDEDRAKRYLTTIGLFRLKSYAPPFHAKGNKVFAPGTTFDDLLDLYIFDRKLRALALDALDRIEIAVRSVISNTMSTREGAHWFLERDCFDSRFSSPNGDGGKSRFELFIKELRRCTRADRDEAHPACRHYFETYETPGLPPSWIVGEVASMGVWSRVYSALRRTKYKKLIAGTFGFDHKDFGGWIHELSILRNQCAHHQRIWNRSLPPKARNVDAYTHPKIAPHTPYAKFAMIYAMLCAFTNDSEWNRKFHALVEASPVDMHAASGFPQGWEREEFWRLG
;
A
#
# COMPACT_ATOMS: atom_id res chain seq x y z
N MET A 1 25.60 -16.74 -16.95
CA MET A 1 24.45 -17.42 -17.60
C MET A 1 23.67 -16.36 -18.34
N ASN A 2 23.41 -16.55 -19.63
CA ASN A 2 22.59 -15.65 -20.43
C ASN A 2 21.12 -16.04 -20.30
N TYR A 3 20.22 -15.07 -20.46
CA TYR A 3 18.78 -15.32 -20.46
C TYR A 3 18.34 -15.62 -21.89
N ASP A 4 18.26 -16.90 -22.24
CA ASP A 4 17.99 -17.35 -23.62
C ASP A 4 16.60 -17.99 -23.77
N LYS A 5 15.65 -17.67 -22.87
CA LYS A 5 14.29 -18.24 -22.92
C LYS A 5 13.46 -17.51 -23.97
N PRO A 6 12.94 -18.21 -25.01
CA PRO A 6 12.15 -17.57 -26.06
C PRO A 6 10.79 -17.11 -25.53
N ALA A 7 10.19 -16.14 -26.23
CA ALA A 7 8.78 -15.82 -26.06
C ALA A 7 7.93 -17.01 -26.55
N LEU A 8 6.83 -17.29 -25.85
CA LEU A 8 5.90 -18.37 -26.19
C LEU A 8 4.65 -17.79 -26.88
N THR A 9 4.20 -18.42 -27.96
CA THR A 9 2.88 -18.14 -28.55
C THR A 9 1.76 -18.52 -27.56
N LEU A 10 0.52 -18.08 -27.79
CA LEU A 10 -0.59 -18.45 -26.90
C LEU A 10 -0.80 -19.98 -26.84
N ASP A 11 -0.64 -20.67 -27.96
CA ASP A 11 -0.72 -22.13 -28.03
C ASP A 11 0.41 -22.79 -27.24
N ASP A 12 1.65 -22.30 -27.38
CA ASP A 12 2.79 -22.79 -26.61
C ASP A 12 2.63 -22.51 -25.10
N GLN A 13 1.99 -21.40 -24.73
CA GLN A 13 1.67 -21.10 -23.33
C GLN A 13 0.66 -22.11 -22.76
N LEU A 14 -0.38 -22.46 -23.51
CA LEU A 14 -1.33 -23.51 -23.11
C LEU A 14 -0.65 -24.88 -23.01
N ALA A 15 0.14 -25.25 -24.02
CA ALA A 15 0.91 -26.49 -24.02
C ALA A 15 1.87 -26.56 -22.82
N HIS A 16 2.53 -25.45 -22.48
CA HIS A 16 3.38 -25.34 -21.29
C HIS A 16 2.62 -25.61 -19.98
N LEU A 17 1.39 -25.11 -19.86
CA LEU A 17 0.55 -25.31 -18.69
C LEU A 17 0.03 -26.76 -18.61
N ARG A 18 -0.46 -27.32 -19.73
CA ARG A 18 -0.89 -28.73 -19.83
C ARG A 18 0.23 -29.70 -19.53
N GLY A 19 1.42 -29.44 -20.06
CA GLY A 19 2.63 -30.24 -19.80
C GLY A 19 3.05 -30.25 -18.32
N LYS A 20 2.50 -29.34 -17.51
CA LYS A 20 2.66 -29.31 -16.04
C LYS A 20 1.46 -29.89 -15.29
N GLY A 21 0.53 -30.54 -15.98
CA GLY A 21 -0.64 -31.16 -15.38
C GLY A 21 -1.83 -30.23 -15.15
N LEU A 22 -1.83 -29.01 -15.71
CA LEU A 22 -2.99 -28.11 -15.60
C LEU A 22 -4.11 -28.59 -16.53
N HIS A 23 -5.31 -28.80 -16.00
CA HIS A 23 -6.50 -29.06 -16.79
C HIS A 23 -7.05 -27.74 -17.37
N ILE A 24 -7.30 -27.72 -18.68
CA ILE A 24 -7.79 -26.53 -19.39
C ILE A 24 -8.98 -26.95 -20.25
N PRO A 25 -10.21 -26.96 -19.69
CA PRO A 25 -11.39 -27.46 -20.40
C PRO A 25 -11.86 -26.51 -21.51
N ASP A 26 -11.72 -25.19 -21.31
CA ASP A 26 -12.06 -24.15 -22.29
C ASP A 26 -10.79 -23.42 -22.74
N GLU A 27 -10.22 -23.88 -23.86
CA GLU A 27 -8.96 -23.34 -24.40
C GLU A 27 -9.12 -21.89 -24.86
N ASP A 28 -10.24 -21.57 -25.52
CA ASP A 28 -10.47 -20.24 -26.09
C ASP A 28 -10.61 -19.20 -24.99
N ARG A 29 -11.30 -19.54 -23.88
CA ARG A 29 -11.36 -18.69 -22.69
C ARG A 29 -9.99 -18.53 -22.05
N ALA A 30 -9.22 -19.60 -21.91
CA ALA A 30 -7.87 -19.51 -21.38
C ALA A 30 -6.97 -18.60 -22.24
N LYS A 31 -7.05 -18.71 -23.58
CA LYS A 31 -6.34 -17.81 -24.51
C LYS A 31 -6.71 -16.35 -24.30
N ARG A 32 -8.01 -16.01 -24.19
CA ARG A 32 -8.45 -14.62 -23.94
C ARG A 32 -7.82 -14.04 -22.67
N TYR A 33 -7.75 -14.82 -21.59
CA TYR A 33 -7.11 -14.38 -20.36
C TYR A 33 -5.58 -14.32 -20.45
N LEU A 34 -4.93 -15.26 -21.15
CA LEU A 34 -3.49 -15.21 -21.39
C LEU A 34 -3.10 -13.99 -22.22
N THR A 35 -3.92 -13.58 -23.19
CA THR A 35 -3.72 -12.36 -23.98
C THR A 35 -3.77 -11.09 -23.13
N THR A 36 -4.69 -11.01 -22.16
CA THR A 36 -4.98 -9.76 -21.44
C THR A 36 -4.33 -9.66 -20.06
N ILE A 37 -4.13 -10.78 -19.37
CA ILE A 37 -3.49 -10.85 -18.05
C ILE A 37 -2.00 -11.24 -18.17
N GLY A 38 -1.68 -12.13 -19.12
CA GLY A 38 -0.33 -12.64 -19.34
C GLY A 38 0.02 -13.87 -18.49
N LEU A 39 0.69 -14.84 -19.10
CA LEU A 39 1.13 -16.09 -18.45
C LEU A 39 1.99 -15.82 -17.20
N PHE A 40 2.93 -14.87 -17.26
CA PHE A 40 3.85 -14.61 -16.14
C PHE A 40 3.10 -14.18 -14.87
N ARG A 41 2.04 -13.37 -15.03
CA ARG A 41 1.20 -12.90 -13.93
C ARG A 41 0.36 -14.06 -13.37
N LEU A 42 -0.35 -14.80 -14.21
CA LEU A 42 -1.18 -15.95 -13.78
C LEU A 42 -0.34 -17.04 -13.10
N LYS A 43 0.85 -17.33 -13.63
CA LYS A 43 1.78 -18.30 -13.05
C LYS A 43 2.21 -17.95 -11.63
N SER A 44 2.16 -16.68 -11.23
CA SER A 44 2.43 -16.30 -9.84
C SER A 44 1.35 -16.80 -8.86
N TYR A 45 0.17 -17.21 -9.34
CA TYR A 45 -0.92 -17.77 -8.53
C TYR A 45 -0.96 -19.31 -8.54
N ALA A 46 -0.10 -19.96 -9.33
CA ALA A 46 0.02 -21.41 -9.37
C ALA A 46 0.52 -22.10 -8.09
N PRO A 47 1.42 -21.52 -7.24
CA PRO A 47 2.07 -22.26 -6.15
C PRO A 47 1.16 -23.03 -5.19
N PRO A 48 -0.01 -22.51 -4.76
CA PRO A 48 -0.92 -23.23 -3.87
C PRO A 48 -1.51 -24.50 -4.50
N PHE A 49 -1.55 -24.57 -5.83
CA PHE A 49 -2.14 -25.67 -6.58
C PHE A 49 -1.09 -26.68 -7.10
N HIS A 50 0.18 -26.53 -6.73
CA HIS A 50 1.19 -27.51 -7.08
C HIS A 50 1.16 -28.71 -6.14
N ALA A 51 1.49 -29.90 -6.67
CA ALA A 51 1.78 -31.05 -5.84
C ALA A 51 3.03 -30.79 -4.96
N LYS A 52 3.06 -31.34 -3.76
CA LYS A 52 4.17 -31.12 -2.81
C LYS A 52 5.51 -31.53 -3.43
N GLY A 53 6.48 -30.63 -3.41
CA GLY A 53 7.87 -30.90 -3.80
C GLY A 53 8.20 -30.74 -5.29
N ASN A 54 7.25 -30.37 -6.15
CA ASN A 54 7.51 -30.12 -7.57
C ASN A 54 6.82 -28.84 -8.08
N LYS A 55 7.15 -28.40 -9.31
CA LYS A 55 6.49 -27.27 -10.00
C LYS A 55 5.42 -27.77 -10.99
N VAL A 56 4.73 -28.84 -10.61
CA VAL A 56 3.67 -29.53 -11.38
C VAL A 56 2.37 -29.36 -10.61
N PHE A 57 1.27 -29.17 -11.32
CA PHE A 57 -0.06 -29.01 -10.73
C PHE A 57 -0.55 -30.31 -10.09
N ALA A 58 -1.27 -30.20 -8.99
CA ALA A 58 -1.95 -31.33 -8.37
C ALA A 58 -3.06 -31.85 -9.33
N PRO A 59 -3.34 -33.17 -9.35
CA PRO A 59 -4.39 -33.73 -10.19
C PRO A 59 -5.72 -33.02 -10.00
N GLY A 60 -6.39 -32.69 -11.10
CA GLY A 60 -7.68 -31.99 -11.10
C GLY A 60 -7.58 -30.45 -11.05
N THR A 61 -6.39 -29.87 -10.84
CA THR A 61 -6.23 -28.40 -10.89
C THR A 61 -6.57 -27.88 -12.28
N THR A 62 -7.41 -26.87 -12.33
CA THR A 62 -7.90 -26.23 -13.55
C THR A 62 -7.30 -24.85 -13.78
N PHE A 63 -7.42 -24.34 -15.01
CA PHE A 63 -7.09 -22.95 -15.29
C PHE A 63 -7.93 -21.95 -14.47
N ASP A 64 -9.18 -22.31 -14.16
CA ASP A 64 -10.09 -21.46 -13.40
C ASP A 64 -9.64 -21.30 -11.95
N ASP A 65 -9.03 -22.32 -11.32
CA ASP A 65 -8.48 -22.20 -9.96
C ASP A 65 -7.43 -21.07 -9.86
N LEU A 66 -6.55 -20.96 -10.87
CA LEU A 66 -5.54 -19.90 -10.94
C LEU A 66 -6.19 -18.54 -11.19
N LEU A 67 -7.20 -18.51 -12.05
CA LEU A 67 -7.92 -17.29 -12.41
C LEU A 67 -8.71 -16.74 -11.22
N ASP A 68 -9.40 -17.61 -10.48
CA ASP A 68 -10.22 -17.25 -9.33
C ASP A 68 -9.35 -16.69 -8.21
N LEU A 69 -8.18 -17.29 -7.96
CA LEU A 69 -7.23 -16.75 -6.99
C LEU A 69 -6.65 -15.39 -7.43
N TYR A 70 -6.40 -15.21 -8.73
CA TYR A 70 -6.03 -13.90 -9.28
C TYR A 70 -7.13 -12.85 -9.10
N ILE A 71 -8.40 -13.22 -9.35
CA ILE A 71 -9.56 -12.34 -9.20
C ILE A 71 -9.77 -11.99 -7.72
N PHE A 72 -9.63 -12.96 -6.82
CA PHE A 72 -9.67 -12.75 -5.38
C PHE A 72 -8.62 -11.71 -4.94
N ASP A 73 -7.35 -11.90 -5.31
CA ASP A 73 -6.28 -10.95 -4.94
C ASP A 73 -6.47 -9.57 -5.59
N ARG A 74 -7.12 -9.49 -6.76
CA ARG A 74 -7.57 -8.21 -7.35
C ARG A 74 -8.64 -7.53 -6.49
N LYS A 75 -9.65 -8.26 -6.05
CA LYS A 75 -10.69 -7.73 -5.14
C LYS A 75 -10.08 -7.29 -3.81
N LEU A 76 -9.12 -8.05 -3.30
CA LEU A 76 -8.40 -7.75 -2.06
C LEU A 76 -7.60 -6.44 -2.16
N ARG A 77 -6.89 -6.23 -3.28
CA ARG A 77 -6.22 -4.95 -3.56
C ARG A 77 -7.19 -3.77 -3.64
N ALA A 78 -8.32 -3.96 -4.31
CA ALA A 78 -9.31 -2.89 -4.44
C ALA A 78 -9.88 -2.49 -3.08
N LEU A 79 -10.21 -3.47 -2.25
CA LEU A 79 -10.67 -3.24 -0.88
C LEU A 79 -9.59 -2.57 -0.01
N ALA A 80 -8.33 -3.00 -0.12
CA ALA A 80 -7.23 -2.35 0.59
C ALA A 80 -7.02 -0.89 0.15
N LEU A 81 -7.09 -0.60 -1.16
CA LEU A 81 -6.95 0.77 -1.68
C LEU A 81 -8.04 1.70 -1.15
N ASP A 82 -9.31 1.26 -1.14
CA ASP A 82 -10.42 2.04 -0.60
C ASP A 82 -10.15 2.54 0.83
N ALA A 83 -9.61 1.67 1.69
CA ALA A 83 -9.22 2.06 3.03
C ALA A 83 -7.96 2.93 3.08
N LEU A 84 -6.93 2.57 2.32
CA LEU A 84 -5.65 3.28 2.31
C LEU A 84 -5.81 4.71 1.78
N ASP A 85 -6.72 4.94 0.83
CA ASP A 85 -7.05 6.27 0.35
C ASP A 85 -7.63 7.13 1.48
N ARG A 86 -8.60 6.59 2.26
CA ARG A 86 -9.16 7.27 3.45
C ARG A 86 -8.08 7.58 4.50
N ILE A 87 -7.21 6.62 4.78
CA ILE A 87 -6.10 6.77 5.73
C ILE A 87 -5.12 7.85 5.25
N GLU A 88 -4.78 7.88 3.96
CA GLU A 88 -3.90 8.89 3.37
C GLU A 88 -4.46 10.30 3.55
N ILE A 89 -5.76 10.50 3.26
CA ILE A 89 -6.45 11.78 3.50
C ILE A 89 -6.40 12.18 4.98
N ALA A 90 -6.74 11.26 5.88
CA ALA A 90 -6.77 11.56 7.31
C ALA A 90 -5.37 11.96 7.83
N VAL A 91 -4.35 11.16 7.51
CA VAL A 91 -2.97 11.41 7.94
C VAL A 91 -2.44 12.74 7.39
N ARG A 92 -2.59 13.00 6.09
CA ARG A 92 -2.08 14.24 5.49
C ARG A 92 -2.78 15.48 6.06
N SER A 93 -4.09 15.41 6.27
CA SER A 93 -4.88 16.50 6.83
C SER A 93 -4.49 16.79 8.28
N VAL A 94 -4.31 15.76 9.12
CA VAL A 94 -3.87 15.96 10.51
C VAL A 94 -2.47 16.56 10.59
N ILE A 95 -1.51 16.09 9.76
CA ILE A 95 -0.17 16.68 9.70
C ILE A 95 -0.26 18.15 9.28
N SER A 96 -0.94 18.42 8.16
CA SER A 96 -1.11 19.76 7.59
C SER A 96 -1.74 20.73 8.61
N ASN A 97 -2.89 20.38 9.20
CA ASN A 97 -3.59 21.21 10.18
C ASN A 97 -2.75 21.45 11.43
N THR A 98 -2.10 20.40 11.96
CA THR A 98 -1.30 20.51 13.18
C THR A 98 -0.11 21.44 12.98
N MET A 99 0.59 21.29 11.86
CA MET A 99 1.79 22.07 11.56
C MET A 99 1.45 23.49 11.10
N SER A 100 0.46 23.67 10.23
CA SER A 100 0.09 25.00 9.73
C SER A 100 -0.38 25.96 10.82
N THR A 101 -1.08 25.46 11.84
CA THR A 101 -1.53 26.29 12.98
C THR A 101 -0.41 26.65 13.96
N ARG A 102 0.78 26.03 13.85
CA ARG A 102 1.88 26.18 14.82
C ARG A 102 3.16 26.75 14.24
N GLU A 103 3.43 26.46 12.98
CA GLU A 103 4.66 26.83 12.25
C GLU A 103 4.34 27.61 10.95
N GLY A 104 3.06 27.95 10.71
CA GLY A 104 2.60 28.74 9.56
C GLY A 104 2.22 27.93 8.33
N ALA A 105 1.53 28.55 7.37
CA ALA A 105 0.93 27.88 6.21
C ALA A 105 1.95 27.11 5.34
N HIS A 106 3.19 27.60 5.28
CA HIS A 106 4.28 27.07 4.47
C HIS A 106 5.40 26.42 5.30
N TRP A 107 5.09 25.94 6.51
CA TRP A 107 6.03 25.32 7.46
C TRP A 107 7.00 24.29 6.84
N PHE A 108 6.59 23.60 5.77
CA PHE A 108 7.40 22.60 5.07
C PHE A 108 8.58 23.20 4.28
N LEU A 109 8.59 24.52 4.07
CA LEU A 109 9.73 25.28 3.54
C LEU A 109 10.76 25.61 4.62
N GLU A 110 10.38 25.54 5.90
CA GLU A 110 11.25 25.87 7.02
C GLU A 110 12.12 24.67 7.38
N ARG A 111 13.42 24.72 7.05
CA ARG A 111 14.38 23.64 7.36
C ARG A 111 14.40 23.28 8.85
N ASP A 112 14.09 24.24 9.71
CA ASP A 112 13.98 24.09 11.16
C ASP A 112 12.77 23.25 11.62
N CYS A 113 11.82 22.94 10.73
CA CYS A 113 10.78 21.96 11.04
C CYS A 113 11.30 20.51 10.98
N PHE A 114 12.46 20.28 10.36
CA PHE A 114 12.98 18.94 10.05
C PHE A 114 14.30 18.62 10.78
N ASP A 115 14.54 17.33 11.02
CA ASP A 115 15.76 16.86 11.69
C ASP A 115 17.00 17.06 10.80
N SER A 116 18.19 17.11 11.42
CA SER A 116 19.44 17.36 10.71
C SER A 116 19.76 16.33 9.64
N ARG A 117 19.34 15.08 9.82
CA ARG A 117 19.57 14.03 8.82
C ARG A 117 18.72 14.27 7.57
N PHE A 118 17.58 14.92 7.70
CA PHE A 118 16.74 15.30 6.57
C PHE A 118 17.24 16.59 5.91
N SER A 119 17.65 17.57 6.72
CA SER A 119 17.98 18.92 6.27
C SER A 119 19.41 19.08 5.75
N SER A 120 20.37 18.30 6.23
CA SER A 120 21.79 18.43 5.85
C SER A 120 22.13 17.61 4.59
N PRO A 121 23.05 18.11 3.73
CA PRO A 121 23.70 17.32 2.69
C PRO A 121 24.37 16.08 3.25
N ASN A 122 24.45 15.01 2.44
CA ASN A 122 25.34 13.91 2.76
C ASN A 122 26.80 14.39 2.59
N GLY A 123 27.75 13.74 3.29
CA GLY A 123 29.16 14.16 3.33
C GLY A 123 29.91 14.15 2.00
N ASP A 124 29.25 13.78 0.89
CA ASP A 124 29.76 13.75 -0.48
C ASP A 124 29.44 15.03 -1.29
N GLY A 125 28.84 16.06 -0.67
CA GLY A 125 28.45 17.29 -1.36
C GLY A 125 27.19 17.15 -2.23
N GLY A 126 26.45 16.05 -2.09
CA GLY A 126 25.18 15.83 -2.78
C GLY A 126 24.00 16.65 -2.22
N LYS A 127 22.87 16.62 -2.93
CA LYS A 127 21.64 17.28 -2.47
C LYS A 127 21.12 16.65 -1.18
N SER A 128 20.71 17.48 -0.23
CA SER A 128 20.03 17.04 1.00
C SER A 128 18.69 16.37 0.69
N ARG A 129 18.17 15.54 1.61
CA ARG A 129 16.82 14.97 1.47
C ARG A 129 15.75 16.06 1.43
N PHE A 130 15.96 17.16 2.15
CA PHE A 130 15.13 18.35 2.08
C PHE A 130 15.09 18.96 0.68
N GLU A 131 16.23 19.12 0.00
CA GLU A 131 16.27 19.65 -1.37
C GLU A 131 15.59 18.72 -2.38
N LEU A 132 15.76 17.41 -2.23
CA LEU A 132 15.05 16.42 -3.04
C LEU A 132 13.54 16.48 -2.80
N PHE A 133 13.11 16.66 -1.54
CA PHE A 133 11.72 16.85 -1.16
C PHE A 133 11.14 18.13 -1.77
N ILE A 134 11.81 19.29 -1.66
CA ILE A 134 11.35 20.54 -2.28
C ILE A 134 11.29 20.40 -3.81
N LYS A 135 12.26 19.73 -4.44
CA LYS A 135 12.22 19.43 -5.88
C LYS A 135 11.01 18.56 -6.25
N GLU A 136 10.69 17.57 -5.43
CA GLU A 136 9.52 16.70 -5.62
C GLU A 136 8.21 17.48 -5.47
N LEU A 137 8.10 18.37 -4.48
CA LEU A 137 6.95 19.25 -4.31
C LEU A 137 6.76 20.17 -5.52
N ARG A 138 7.83 20.85 -5.97
CA ARG A 138 7.80 21.66 -7.20
C ARG A 138 7.37 20.87 -8.42
N ARG A 139 7.62 19.56 -8.47
CA ARG A 139 7.19 18.70 -9.57
C ARG A 139 5.70 18.37 -9.48
N CYS A 140 5.17 18.06 -8.29
CA CYS A 140 3.75 17.72 -8.15
C CYS A 140 2.82 18.94 -8.11
N THR A 141 3.31 20.13 -7.77
CA THR A 141 2.52 21.37 -7.76
C THR A 141 2.58 22.16 -9.07
N ARG A 142 3.16 21.62 -10.15
CA ARG A 142 3.35 22.34 -11.42
C ARG A 142 2.04 22.91 -11.96
N ALA A 143 2.02 24.21 -12.26
CA ALA A 143 0.86 24.91 -12.84
C ALA A 143 0.89 24.98 -14.38
N ASP A 144 2.07 24.78 -14.98
CA ASP A 144 2.33 24.88 -16.43
C ASP A 144 1.85 23.67 -17.25
N ARG A 145 1.05 22.79 -16.64
CA ARG A 145 0.45 21.64 -17.30
C ARG A 145 -1.05 21.85 -17.43
N ASP A 146 -1.60 21.47 -18.58
CA ASP A 146 -3.05 21.48 -18.80
C ASP A 146 -3.80 20.66 -17.74
N GLU A 147 -3.15 19.64 -17.19
CA GLU A 147 -3.62 18.75 -16.12
C GLU A 147 -3.28 19.21 -14.69
N ALA A 148 -2.79 20.45 -14.50
CA ALA A 148 -2.46 20.98 -13.19
C ALA A 148 -3.70 21.00 -12.27
N HIS A 149 -3.50 20.64 -10.99
CA HIS A 149 -4.57 20.74 -10.00
C HIS A 149 -5.09 22.20 -9.91
N PRO A 150 -6.42 22.45 -9.97
CA PRO A 150 -6.96 23.81 -10.06
C PRO A 150 -6.46 24.75 -8.95
N ALA A 151 -6.35 24.26 -7.72
CA ALA A 151 -5.83 25.06 -6.61
C ALA A 151 -4.35 25.42 -6.75
N CYS A 152 -3.53 24.56 -7.37
CA CYS A 152 -2.14 24.87 -7.66
C CYS A 152 -2.06 25.93 -8.75
N ARG A 153 -2.82 25.76 -9.85
CA ARG A 153 -2.89 26.74 -10.94
C ARG A 153 -3.29 28.12 -10.42
N HIS A 154 -4.42 28.20 -9.71
CA HIS A 154 -4.90 29.44 -9.11
C HIS A 154 -3.85 30.08 -8.19
N TYR A 155 -3.15 29.28 -7.38
CA TYR A 155 -2.10 29.81 -6.51
C TYR A 155 -0.97 30.49 -7.31
N PHE A 156 -0.46 29.84 -8.36
CA PHE A 156 0.66 30.39 -9.14
C PHE A 156 0.26 31.54 -10.08
N GLU A 157 -1.02 31.66 -10.44
CA GLU A 157 -1.56 32.82 -11.17
C GLU A 157 -1.80 34.03 -10.26
N THR A 158 -2.04 33.80 -8.96
CA THR A 158 -2.45 34.86 -8.01
C THR A 158 -1.30 35.33 -7.12
N TYR A 159 -0.37 34.45 -6.75
CA TYR A 159 0.66 34.71 -5.74
C TYR A 159 2.07 34.49 -6.28
N GLU A 160 2.95 35.48 -6.09
CA GLU A 160 4.38 35.36 -6.42
C GLU A 160 5.20 34.73 -5.28
N THR A 161 4.81 34.98 -4.03
CA THR A 161 5.51 34.47 -2.83
C THR A 161 4.53 33.97 -1.77
N PRO A 162 4.87 32.91 -1.01
CA PRO A 162 6.03 32.02 -1.17
C PRO A 162 5.98 31.18 -2.46
N GLY A 163 7.14 30.75 -2.98
CA GLY A 163 7.26 30.07 -4.28
C GLY A 163 6.71 28.64 -4.38
N LEU A 164 5.93 28.19 -3.40
CA LEU A 164 5.14 26.96 -3.39
C LEU A 164 3.79 27.23 -2.66
N PRO A 165 2.70 26.54 -3.02
CA PRO A 165 1.40 26.67 -2.34
C PRO A 165 1.46 26.29 -0.84
N PRO A 166 0.52 26.76 0.00
CA PRO A 166 0.43 26.35 1.40
C PRO A 166 0.16 24.85 1.55
N SER A 167 0.43 24.33 2.75
CA SER A 167 0.53 22.88 2.97
C SER A 167 -0.76 22.09 2.71
N TRP A 168 -1.95 22.70 2.85
CA TRP A 168 -3.23 22.07 2.48
C TRP A 168 -3.43 21.94 0.97
N ILE A 169 -2.89 22.85 0.15
CA ILE A 169 -2.90 22.71 -1.32
C ILE A 169 -1.86 21.66 -1.75
N VAL A 170 -0.67 21.69 -1.14
CA VAL A 170 0.36 20.66 -1.37
C VAL A 170 -0.17 19.26 -1.03
N GLY A 171 -0.99 19.16 0.02
CA GLY A 171 -1.65 17.91 0.43
C GLY A 171 -2.48 17.24 -0.65
N GLU A 172 -3.09 18.01 -1.55
CA GLU A 172 -3.93 17.46 -2.63
C GLU A 172 -3.13 16.79 -3.75
N VAL A 173 -1.84 17.12 -3.90
CA VAL A 173 -0.99 16.62 -4.99
C VAL A 173 0.20 15.78 -4.52
N ALA A 174 0.57 15.86 -3.24
CA ALA A 174 1.66 15.09 -2.66
C ALA A 174 1.17 13.69 -2.24
N SER A 175 1.92 12.65 -2.63
CA SER A 175 1.59 11.25 -2.31
C SER A 175 1.72 10.92 -0.82
N MET A 176 1.06 9.84 -0.37
CA MET A 176 1.24 9.26 0.96
C MET A 176 2.71 9.05 1.35
N GLY A 177 3.56 8.66 0.39
CA GLY A 177 4.99 8.43 0.63
C GLY A 177 5.77 9.71 0.93
N VAL A 178 5.30 10.86 0.44
CA VAL A 178 5.81 12.18 0.84
C VAL A 178 5.43 12.45 2.30
N TRP A 179 4.15 12.30 2.65
CA TRP A 179 3.66 12.55 4.00
C TRP A 179 4.26 11.63 5.06
N SER A 180 4.51 10.36 4.72
CA SER A 180 5.26 9.41 5.55
C SER A 180 6.67 9.89 5.87
N ARG A 181 7.42 10.35 4.86
CA ARG A 181 8.77 10.91 5.04
C ARG A 181 8.74 12.19 5.85
N VAL A 182 7.80 13.07 5.56
CA VAL A 182 7.58 14.34 6.26
C VAL A 182 7.36 14.11 7.75
N TYR A 183 6.40 13.25 8.14
CA TYR A 183 6.14 12.93 9.54
C TYR A 183 7.41 12.38 10.22
N SER A 184 8.10 11.44 9.57
CA SER A 184 9.32 10.83 10.11
C SER A 184 10.44 11.85 10.32
N ALA A 185 10.54 12.84 9.44
CA ALA A 185 11.55 13.89 9.46
C ALA A 185 11.25 15.06 10.40
N LEU A 186 10.04 15.18 10.96
CA LEU A 186 9.72 16.28 11.89
C LEU A 186 10.71 16.30 13.07
N ARG A 187 11.34 17.46 13.30
CA ARG A 187 12.36 17.67 14.34
C ARG A 187 11.76 17.60 15.73
N ARG A 188 10.64 18.28 15.94
CA ARG A 188 10.04 18.48 17.26
C ARG A 188 9.13 17.32 17.62
N THR A 189 9.57 16.51 18.59
CA THR A 189 8.79 15.35 19.09
C THR A 189 7.39 15.72 19.57
N LYS A 190 7.18 16.93 20.10
CA LYS A 190 5.84 17.41 20.48
C LYS A 190 4.83 17.36 19.32
N TYR A 191 5.26 17.63 18.09
CA TYR A 191 4.36 17.57 16.92
C TYR A 191 4.08 16.14 16.50
N LYS A 192 5.10 15.28 16.52
CA LYS A 192 4.91 13.84 16.29
C LYS A 192 3.90 13.25 17.28
N LYS A 193 4.01 13.60 18.57
CA LYS A 193 3.07 13.18 19.63
C LYS A 193 1.64 13.69 19.40
N LEU A 194 1.47 14.97 19.07
CA LEU A 194 0.15 15.53 18.77
C LEU A 194 -0.50 14.82 17.58
N ILE A 195 0.24 14.65 16.49
CA ILE A 195 -0.26 14.02 15.26
C ILE A 195 -0.62 12.55 15.53
N ALA A 196 0.28 11.77 16.12
CA ALA A 196 0.02 10.36 16.42
C ALA A 196 -1.11 10.17 17.44
N GLY A 197 -1.19 11.07 18.43
CA GLY A 197 -2.23 11.07 19.46
C GLY A 197 -3.64 11.28 18.90
N THR A 198 -3.80 12.03 17.80
CA THR A 198 -5.08 12.15 17.09
C THR A 198 -5.61 10.79 16.61
N PHE A 199 -4.72 9.85 16.33
CA PHE A 199 -5.07 8.49 15.90
C PHE A 199 -5.01 7.47 17.06
N GLY A 200 -4.70 7.89 18.29
CA GLY A 200 -4.52 6.98 19.42
C GLY A 200 -3.23 6.15 19.39
N PHE A 201 -2.22 6.54 18.60
CA PHE A 201 -0.94 5.83 18.51
C PHE A 201 0.18 6.52 19.30
N ASP A 202 1.14 5.76 19.82
CA ASP A 202 2.42 6.33 20.24
C ASP A 202 3.22 6.79 19.01
N HIS A 203 3.78 7.99 19.09
CA HIS A 203 4.58 8.57 18.02
C HIS A 203 5.78 7.72 17.55
N LYS A 204 6.31 6.83 18.40
CA LYS A 204 7.40 5.89 18.10
C LYS A 204 6.95 4.78 17.15
N ASP A 205 5.67 4.43 17.19
CA ASP A 205 5.09 3.37 16.36
C ASP A 205 4.47 3.95 15.09
N PHE A 206 3.74 5.07 15.23
CA PHE A 206 2.96 5.69 14.17
C PHE A 206 3.74 5.96 12.88
N GLY A 207 5.01 6.39 12.98
CA GLY A 207 5.85 6.63 11.80
C GLY A 207 6.13 5.36 11.01
N GLY A 208 6.37 4.24 11.69
CA GLY A 208 6.55 2.94 11.05
C GLY A 208 5.26 2.46 10.40
N TRP A 209 4.12 2.65 11.06
CA TRP A 209 2.80 2.31 10.54
C TRP A 209 2.45 3.06 9.24
N ILE A 210 2.58 4.39 9.22
CA ILE A 210 2.31 5.17 7.99
C ILE A 210 3.24 4.74 6.85
N HIS A 211 4.51 4.48 7.15
CA HIS A 211 5.47 4.03 6.15
C HIS A 211 5.07 2.69 5.52
N GLU A 212 4.63 1.73 6.33
CA GLU A 212 4.18 0.43 5.84
C GLU A 212 2.91 0.50 5.02
N LEU A 213 1.94 1.28 5.48
CA LEU A 213 0.69 1.48 4.74
C LEU A 213 0.95 2.19 3.41
N SER A 214 1.93 3.10 3.36
CA SER A 214 2.37 3.71 2.09
C SER A 214 3.00 2.70 1.13
N ILE A 215 3.79 1.75 1.63
CA ILE A 215 4.34 0.65 0.81
C ILE A 215 3.21 -0.23 0.27
N LEU A 216 2.28 -0.63 1.14
CA LEU A 216 1.13 -1.45 0.74
C LEU A 216 0.25 -0.75 -0.30
N ARG A 217 -0.02 0.55 -0.10
CA ARG A 217 -0.76 1.38 -1.05
C ARG A 217 -0.10 1.36 -2.42
N ASN A 218 1.21 1.56 -2.48
CA ASN A 218 1.96 1.52 -3.74
C ASN A 218 1.94 0.13 -4.37
N GLN A 219 2.04 -0.94 -3.58
CA GLN A 219 1.92 -2.31 -4.10
C GLN A 219 0.55 -2.57 -4.72
N CYS A 220 -0.53 -2.11 -4.08
CA CYS A 220 -1.87 -2.24 -4.62
C CYS A 220 -2.05 -1.41 -5.90
N ALA A 221 -1.59 -0.16 -5.90
CA ALA A 221 -1.64 0.74 -7.06
C ALA A 221 -0.81 0.23 -8.25
N HIS A 222 0.30 -0.48 -8.00
CA HIS A 222 1.10 -1.15 -9.03
C HIS A 222 0.66 -2.59 -9.31
N HIS A 223 -0.54 -2.99 -8.85
CA HIS A 223 -1.15 -4.29 -9.09
C HIS A 223 -0.28 -5.47 -8.69
N GLN A 224 0.52 -5.32 -7.64
CA GLN A 224 1.34 -6.40 -7.09
C GLN A 224 0.47 -7.39 -6.31
N ARG A 225 0.90 -8.64 -6.25
CA ARG A 225 0.23 -9.69 -5.46
C ARG A 225 0.38 -9.38 -3.96
N ILE A 226 -0.72 -9.39 -3.19
CA ILE A 226 -0.72 -9.04 -1.76
C ILE A 226 -1.23 -10.17 -0.85
N TRP A 227 -1.99 -11.12 -1.37
CA TRP A 227 -2.66 -12.12 -0.54
C TRP A 227 -1.71 -13.05 0.24
N ASN A 228 -0.54 -13.44 -0.30
CA ASN A 228 0.42 -14.38 0.35
C ASN A 228 1.88 -13.93 0.28
N ARG A 229 2.12 -12.61 0.31
CA ARG A 229 3.47 -12.06 0.19
C ARG A 229 3.97 -11.57 1.55
N SER A 230 5.20 -11.95 1.89
CA SER A 230 5.92 -11.29 2.99
C SER A 230 6.27 -9.86 2.59
N LEU A 231 5.82 -8.90 3.40
CA LEU A 231 6.00 -7.48 3.16
C LEU A 231 6.96 -6.91 4.22
N PRO A 232 8.22 -6.56 3.87
CA PRO A 232 9.06 -5.74 4.75
C PRO A 232 8.52 -4.29 4.74
N PRO A 233 8.70 -3.44 5.79
CA PRO A 233 9.49 -3.55 7.04
C PRO A 233 8.69 -3.87 8.34
N LYS A 234 9.16 -3.38 9.51
CA LYS A 234 8.82 -3.76 10.90
C LYS A 234 8.11 -2.63 11.68
N ALA A 235 6.83 -2.40 11.43
CA ALA A 235 5.96 -1.66 12.34
C ALA A 235 6.08 -2.36 13.69
N ARG A 236 6.42 -1.56 14.70
CA ARG A 236 6.58 -2.07 16.05
C ARG A 236 5.21 -2.12 16.71
N ASN A 237 5.09 -3.01 17.68
CA ASN A 237 3.92 -3.11 18.56
C ASN A 237 2.61 -3.23 17.77
N VAL A 238 2.59 -4.02 16.68
CA VAL A 238 1.37 -4.17 15.86
C VAL A 238 0.23 -4.73 16.71
N ASP A 239 0.56 -5.70 17.56
CA ASP A 239 -0.32 -6.34 18.53
C ASP A 239 -0.93 -5.37 19.56
N ALA A 240 -0.24 -4.27 19.88
CA ALA A 240 -0.74 -3.26 20.82
C ALA A 240 -1.96 -2.48 20.30
N TYR A 241 -2.15 -2.43 18.98
CA TYR A 241 -3.25 -1.70 18.33
C TYR A 241 -4.19 -2.61 17.55
N THR A 242 -3.96 -3.93 17.58
CA THR A 242 -4.72 -4.92 16.82
C THR A 242 -5.23 -6.03 17.74
N HIS A 243 -4.68 -7.24 17.64
CA HIS A 243 -4.96 -8.33 18.56
C HIS A 243 -3.67 -9.14 18.86
N PRO A 244 -3.68 -10.02 19.88
CA PRO A 244 -2.47 -10.72 20.32
C PRO A 244 -1.87 -11.67 19.27
N LYS A 245 -0.54 -11.84 19.30
CA LYS A 245 0.23 -12.87 18.57
C LYS A 245 0.19 -12.76 17.03
N ILE A 246 0.06 -11.54 16.49
CA ILE A 246 0.22 -11.30 15.05
C ILE A 246 1.68 -11.46 14.62
N ALA A 247 1.91 -12.26 13.58
CA ALA A 247 3.20 -12.28 12.89
C ALA A 247 3.29 -11.06 11.94
N PRO A 248 4.17 -10.06 12.20
CA PRO A 248 4.12 -8.73 11.57
C PRO A 248 4.41 -8.70 10.06
N HIS A 249 4.99 -9.78 9.54
CA HIS A 249 5.34 -9.92 8.12
C HIS A 249 4.22 -10.55 7.27
N THR A 250 3.12 -10.94 7.89
CA THR A 250 2.03 -11.60 7.21
C THR A 250 1.12 -10.59 6.51
N PRO A 251 0.49 -10.98 5.38
CA PRO A 251 -0.62 -10.24 4.79
C PRO A 251 -1.71 -9.89 5.82
N TYR A 252 -2.03 -10.86 6.70
CA TYR A 252 -2.97 -10.67 7.79
C TYR A 252 -2.64 -9.45 8.67
N ALA A 253 -1.38 -9.32 9.11
CA ALA A 253 -0.94 -8.17 9.91
C ALA A 253 -1.22 -6.84 9.20
N LYS A 254 -1.09 -6.78 7.88
CA LYS A 254 -1.32 -5.54 7.13
C LYS A 254 -2.79 -5.18 7.04
N PHE A 255 -3.68 -6.15 6.90
CA PHE A 255 -5.13 -5.92 6.95
C PHE A 255 -5.57 -5.51 8.36
N ALA A 256 -4.99 -6.10 9.40
CA ALA A 256 -5.21 -5.66 10.77
C ALA A 256 -4.73 -4.21 10.97
N MET A 257 -3.57 -3.83 10.41
CA MET A 257 -3.08 -2.45 10.47
C MET A 257 -4.01 -1.47 9.73
N ILE A 258 -4.53 -1.85 8.57
CA ILE A 258 -5.52 -1.03 7.85
C ILE A 258 -6.74 -0.80 8.75
N TYR A 259 -7.29 -1.87 9.31
CA TYR A 259 -8.50 -1.77 10.12
C TYR A 259 -8.30 -0.94 11.39
N ALA A 260 -7.20 -1.17 12.12
CA ALA A 260 -6.85 -0.36 13.29
C ALA A 260 -6.71 1.14 12.97
N MET A 261 -6.07 1.46 11.83
CA MET A 261 -5.95 2.86 11.39
C MET A 261 -7.29 3.46 10.96
N LEU A 262 -8.20 2.69 10.35
CA LEU A 262 -9.55 3.18 10.05
C LEU A 262 -10.31 3.50 11.34
N CYS A 263 -10.33 2.58 12.30
CA CYS A 263 -11.03 2.77 13.58
C CYS A 263 -10.53 4.00 14.36
N ALA A 264 -9.30 4.46 14.11
CA ALA A 264 -8.73 5.64 14.74
C ALA A 264 -9.41 6.97 14.34
N PHE A 265 -10.15 7.01 13.22
CA PHE A 265 -10.84 8.23 12.76
C PHE A 265 -12.23 7.99 12.17
N THR A 266 -12.71 6.74 12.18
CA THR A 266 -14.07 6.40 11.74
C THR A 266 -14.70 5.39 12.69
N ASN A 267 -15.95 5.65 13.10
CA ASN A 267 -16.71 4.75 13.98
C ASN A 267 -17.60 3.77 13.19
N ASP A 268 -17.68 3.93 11.87
CA ASP A 268 -18.52 3.12 10.99
C ASP A 268 -17.69 2.74 9.77
N SER A 269 -17.33 1.46 9.70
CA SER A 269 -16.56 0.96 8.59
C SER A 269 -17.12 -0.38 8.16
N GLU A 270 -18.03 -0.36 7.18
CA GLU A 270 -18.42 -1.52 6.36
C GLU A 270 -17.22 -2.27 5.76
N TRP A 271 -16.02 -1.69 5.82
CA TRP A 271 -14.79 -2.28 5.33
C TRP A 271 -14.48 -3.64 5.97
N ASN A 272 -14.63 -3.79 7.29
CA ASN A 272 -14.37 -5.08 7.93
C ASN A 272 -15.36 -6.16 7.48
N ARG A 273 -16.66 -5.83 7.35
CA ARG A 273 -17.68 -6.74 6.81
C ARG A 273 -17.32 -7.20 5.40
N LYS A 274 -16.96 -6.26 4.53
CA LYS A 274 -16.51 -6.57 3.15
C LYS A 274 -15.23 -7.41 3.15
N PHE A 275 -14.31 -7.15 4.09
CA PHE A 275 -13.08 -7.93 4.24
C PHE A 275 -13.37 -9.36 4.68
N HIS A 276 -14.23 -9.55 5.69
CA HIS A 276 -14.71 -10.87 6.12
C HIS A 276 -15.33 -11.66 4.97
N ALA A 277 -16.33 -11.07 4.31
CA ALA A 277 -17.02 -11.73 3.19
C ALA A 277 -16.06 -12.07 2.05
N LEU A 278 -15.07 -11.22 1.78
CA LEU A 278 -14.08 -11.49 0.75
C LEU A 278 -13.15 -12.65 1.15
N VAL A 279 -12.62 -12.65 2.37
CA VAL A 279 -11.73 -13.72 2.87
C VAL A 279 -12.46 -15.05 2.97
N GLU A 280 -13.73 -15.06 3.38
CA GLU A 280 -14.59 -16.25 3.40
C GLU A 280 -14.80 -16.81 1.99
N ALA A 281 -14.91 -15.95 0.98
CA ALA A 281 -15.01 -16.35 -0.43
C ALA A 281 -13.66 -16.68 -1.09
N SER A 282 -12.58 -16.83 -0.31
CA SER A 282 -11.26 -17.17 -0.84
C SER A 282 -11.27 -18.58 -1.46
N PRO A 283 -10.68 -18.77 -2.66
CA PRO A 283 -10.55 -20.11 -3.26
C PRO A 283 -9.45 -20.96 -2.62
N VAL A 284 -8.72 -20.42 -1.63
CA VAL A 284 -7.62 -21.11 -0.92
C VAL A 284 -7.69 -20.84 0.58
N ASP A 285 -7.09 -21.74 1.37
CA ASP A 285 -6.96 -21.58 2.81
C ASP A 285 -6.00 -20.42 3.17
N MET A 286 -6.58 -19.32 3.65
CA MET A 286 -5.86 -18.10 4.04
C MET A 286 -5.09 -18.26 5.36
N HIS A 287 -5.43 -19.23 6.20
CA HIS A 287 -4.67 -19.51 7.42
C HIS A 287 -3.26 -19.97 7.08
N ALA A 288 -3.15 -21.01 6.24
CA ALA A 288 -1.89 -21.58 5.82
C ALA A 288 -1.09 -20.64 4.90
N ALA A 289 -1.77 -19.89 4.03
CA ALA A 289 -1.11 -19.13 2.97
C ALA A 289 -0.78 -17.67 3.32
N SER A 290 -1.52 -17.08 4.27
CA SER A 290 -1.53 -15.62 4.46
C SER A 290 -1.36 -15.20 5.93
N GLY A 291 -1.15 -16.18 6.81
CA GLY A 291 -0.85 -15.96 8.22
C GLY A 291 -2.06 -15.56 9.07
N PHE A 292 -3.27 -15.89 8.62
CA PHE A 292 -4.50 -15.65 9.38
C PHE A 292 -4.56 -16.63 10.56
N PRO A 293 -4.67 -16.16 11.81
CA PRO A 293 -4.88 -17.04 12.97
C PRO A 293 -6.18 -17.85 12.83
N GLN A 294 -6.23 -19.05 13.41
CA GLN A 294 -7.47 -19.81 13.48
C GLN A 294 -8.50 -19.05 14.34
N GLY A 295 -9.72 -18.89 13.83
CA GLY A 295 -10.79 -18.17 14.53
C GLY A 295 -10.59 -16.64 14.58
N TRP A 296 -9.72 -16.08 13.74
CA TRP A 296 -9.48 -14.62 13.65
C TRP A 296 -10.78 -13.82 13.52
N GLU A 297 -11.80 -14.40 12.86
CA GLU A 297 -13.10 -13.77 12.65
C GLU A 297 -13.94 -13.60 13.92
N ARG A 298 -13.58 -14.30 15.00
CA ARG A 298 -14.26 -14.24 16.30
C ARG A 298 -13.57 -13.32 17.30
N GLU A 299 -12.33 -12.92 16.98
CA GLU A 299 -11.55 -11.99 17.78
C GLU A 299 -12.32 -10.68 17.94
N GLU A 300 -12.31 -10.12 19.16
CA GLU A 300 -13.01 -8.87 19.46
C GLU A 300 -12.58 -7.74 18.54
N PHE A 301 -11.30 -7.70 18.18
CA PHE A 301 -10.75 -6.76 17.22
C PHE A 301 -11.50 -6.75 15.89
N TRP A 302 -11.96 -7.90 15.39
CA TRP A 302 -12.65 -8.00 14.10
C TRP A 302 -14.17 -7.94 14.20
N ARG A 303 -14.72 -7.92 15.42
CA ARG A 303 -16.18 -7.90 15.60
C ARG A 303 -16.80 -6.68 14.95
N LEU A 304 -17.96 -6.92 14.35
CA LEU A 304 -18.79 -5.90 13.74
C LEU A 304 -19.38 -5.06 14.87
N GLY A 305 -18.88 -3.83 15.02
CA GLY A 305 -19.57 -2.77 15.75
C GLY A 305 -20.81 -2.30 15.00
#